data_AF-V4I156-F1
#
_entry.id   AF-V4I156-F1
#
_cell.length_a   1.000
_cell.length_b   1.000
_cell.length_c   1.000
_cell.angle_alpha   90.00
_cell.angle_beta   90.00
_cell.angle_gamma   90.00
#
_symmetry.space_group_name_H-M   'P 1'
#
loop_
_entity.id
_entity.type
_entity.pdbx_description
1 polymer ?
#
loop_
_entity_poly.entity_id
_entity_poly.type
_entity_poly.pdbx_seq_one_letter_code
_entity_poly.pdbx_strand_id
1 'polypeptide(L)'
;DDKKAKRLNDKAILIRWHKQFKGTWLTHKFINGEPLTNSERCLLSELIDKYRTRLADISWFMRTLNEDIARKANKEDGCTGRFWEGRFKSQALLDEAALAACLAYVDLNPVRAKMAETPEESDHTSIKKRIETAKVGKQPKSLMRFAGNPRKHMPKGLPFEFK
;
A
#
# COMPACT_ATOMS: atom_id res chain seq x y z
N ASP A 1 9.40 -4.27 -0.39
CA ASP A 1 10.85 -4.36 -0.67
C ASP A 1 11.46 -5.32 0.33
N ASP A 2 11.91 -6.45 -0.18
CA ASP A 2 12.43 -7.59 0.57
C ASP A 2 13.63 -7.21 1.42
N LYS A 3 14.41 -6.21 1.00
CA LYS A 3 15.52 -5.67 1.81
C LYS A 3 15.03 -4.98 3.08
N LYS A 4 13.83 -4.39 3.09
CA LYS A 4 13.22 -3.85 4.31
C LYS A 4 12.63 -4.98 5.16
N ALA A 5 11.96 -5.95 4.53
CA ALA A 5 11.36 -7.08 5.24
C ALA A 5 12.41 -7.89 6.01
N LYS A 6 13.59 -8.14 5.40
CA LYS A 6 14.71 -8.87 6.03
C LYS A 6 15.36 -8.14 7.21
N ARG A 7 15.22 -6.81 7.31
CA ARG A 7 15.75 -6.00 8.42
C ARG A 7 14.86 -5.99 9.66
N LEU A 8 13.64 -6.51 9.55
CA LEU A 8 12.70 -6.53 10.66
C LEU A 8 12.95 -7.76 11.52
N ASN A 9 13.02 -7.55 12.83
CA ASN A 9 13.02 -8.64 13.78
C ASN A 9 11.64 -9.32 13.83
N ASP A 10 11.62 -10.53 14.38
CA ASP A 10 10.45 -11.40 14.41
C ASP A 10 9.27 -10.78 15.15
N LYS A 11 9.54 -10.14 16.29
CA LYS A 11 8.53 -9.40 17.04
C LYS A 11 7.88 -8.30 16.19
N ALA A 12 8.67 -7.57 15.40
CA ALA A 12 8.16 -6.52 14.53
C ALA A 12 7.40 -7.06 13.30
N ILE A 13 7.68 -8.28 12.85
CA ILE A 13 6.85 -8.97 11.85
C ILE A 13 5.49 -9.32 12.45
N LEU A 14 5.46 -9.90 13.64
CA LEU A 14 4.23 -10.29 14.31
C LEU A 14 3.36 -9.09 14.68
N ILE A 15 3.94 -8.02 15.22
CA ILE A 15 3.21 -6.77 15.51
C ILE A 15 2.55 -6.21 14.23
N ARG A 16 3.26 -6.22 13.10
CA ARG A 16 2.68 -5.77 11.81
C ARG A 16 1.57 -6.70 11.33
N TRP A 17 1.75 -8.01 11.46
CA TRP A 17 0.72 -8.99 11.13
C TRP A 17 -0.53 -8.77 11.99
N HIS A 18 -0.36 -8.53 13.29
CA HIS A 18 -1.43 -8.33 14.26
C HIS A 18 -2.25 -7.05 14.03
N LYS A 19 -1.68 -6.05 13.35
CA LYS A 19 -2.43 -4.84 12.95
C LYS A 19 -3.52 -5.14 11.91
N GLN A 20 -3.34 -6.17 11.09
CA GLN A 20 -4.26 -6.52 10.01
C GLN A 20 -5.05 -7.79 10.30
N PHE A 21 -4.48 -8.72 11.06
CA PHE A 21 -5.04 -10.04 11.35
C PHE A 21 -5.03 -10.33 12.84
N LYS A 22 -5.96 -11.15 13.34
CA LYS A 22 -6.07 -11.44 14.78
C LYS A 22 -4.85 -12.15 15.39
N GLY A 23 -3.98 -12.77 14.58
CA GLY A 23 -2.90 -13.62 15.08
C GLY A 23 -3.37 -14.97 15.62
N THR A 24 -2.44 -15.80 16.06
CA THR A 24 -2.70 -17.09 16.75
C THR A 24 -2.29 -17.00 18.22
N TRP A 25 -2.78 -17.91 19.06
CA TRP A 25 -2.41 -17.98 20.48
C TRP A 25 -0.88 -18.00 20.68
N LEU A 26 -0.16 -18.76 19.85
CA LEU A 26 1.30 -18.89 19.92
C LEU A 26 2.01 -17.56 19.62
N THR A 27 1.49 -16.79 18.66
CA THR A 27 2.06 -15.48 18.32
C THR A 27 1.78 -14.44 19.40
N HIS A 28 0.64 -14.52 20.09
CA HIS A 28 0.33 -13.68 21.25
C HIS A 28 1.23 -14.04 22.44
N LYS A 29 1.37 -15.33 22.75
CA LYS A 29 2.27 -15.85 23.77
C LYS A 29 3.70 -15.31 23.61
N PHE A 30 4.23 -15.33 22.39
CA PHE A 30 5.55 -14.75 22.09
C PHE A 30 5.61 -13.23 22.27
N ILE A 31 4.60 -12.48 21.81
CA ILE A 31 4.58 -11.02 21.95
C ILE A 31 4.54 -10.60 23.42
N ASN A 32 3.80 -11.34 24.23
CA ASN A 32 3.66 -11.15 25.67
C ASN A 32 4.92 -11.56 26.47
N GLY A 33 5.90 -12.20 25.84
CA GLY A 33 7.14 -12.62 26.49
C GLY A 33 7.01 -13.88 27.34
N GLU A 34 5.94 -14.65 27.15
CA GLU A 34 5.73 -15.92 27.86
C GLU A 34 6.73 -16.99 27.37
N PRO A 35 7.15 -17.92 28.25
CA PRO A 35 8.14 -18.93 27.91
C PRO A 35 7.60 -19.90 26.86
N LEU A 36 8.42 -20.15 25.82
CA LEU A 36 8.11 -21.09 24.75
C LEU A 36 8.94 -22.37 24.87
N THR A 37 8.30 -23.52 24.70
CA THR A 37 8.95 -24.82 24.53
C THR A 37 9.74 -24.86 23.22
N ASN A 38 10.65 -25.83 23.07
CA ASN A 38 11.44 -25.98 21.84
C ASN A 38 10.57 -26.22 20.61
N SER A 39 9.52 -27.04 20.75
CA SER A 39 8.55 -27.29 19.68
C SER A 39 7.74 -26.03 19.31
N GLU A 40 7.31 -25.26 20.32
CA GLU A 40 6.63 -23.97 20.10
C GLU A 40 7.53 -22.96 19.37
N ARG A 41 8.83 -22.91 19.69
CA ARG A 41 9.80 -22.05 19.00
C ARG A 41 9.96 -22.42 17.53
N CYS A 42 10.04 -23.72 17.23
CA CYS A 42 10.14 -24.21 15.85
C CYS A 42 8.90 -23.79 15.05
N LEU A 43 7.70 -24.09 15.56
CA LEU A 43 6.43 -23.72 14.93
C LEU A 43 6.29 -22.20 14.76
N LEU A 44 6.71 -21.42 15.76
CA LEU A 44 6.67 -19.98 15.69
C LEU A 44 7.59 -19.44 14.58
N SER A 45 8.81 -20.00 14.45
CA SER A 45 9.75 -19.61 13.39
C SER A 45 9.13 -19.79 12.00
N GLU A 46 8.52 -20.95 11.74
CA GLU A 46 7.85 -21.23 10.47
C GLU A 46 6.69 -20.25 10.20
N LEU A 47 5.90 -19.92 11.24
CA LEU A 47 4.83 -18.92 11.12
C LEU A 47 5.37 -17.53 10.81
N ILE A 48 6.46 -17.12 11.45
CA ILE A 48 7.08 -15.81 11.22
C ILE A 48 7.59 -15.71 9.78
N ASP A 49 8.29 -16.73 9.27
CA ASP A 49 8.81 -16.74 7.90
C ASP A 49 7.68 -16.66 6.87
N LYS A 50 6.59 -17.39 7.13
CA LYS A 50 5.37 -17.31 6.33
C LYS A 50 4.77 -15.91 6.35
N TYR A 51 4.64 -15.29 7.52
CA TYR A 51 4.09 -13.93 7.65
C TYR A 51 5.01 -12.88 7.03
N ARG A 52 6.32 -13.04 7.14
CA ARG A 52 7.32 -12.16 6.53
C ARG A 52 7.20 -12.16 5.01
N THR A 53 7.10 -13.34 4.40
CA THR A 53 6.88 -13.49 2.96
C THR A 53 5.56 -12.83 2.54
N ARG A 54 4.49 -13.13 3.27
CA ARG A 54 3.15 -12.58 3.02
C ARG A 54 3.07 -11.06 3.12
N LEU A 55 3.76 -10.45 4.09
CA LEU A 55 3.80 -8.99 4.25
C LEU A 55 4.62 -8.28 3.15
N ALA A 56 5.46 -9.01 2.42
CA ALA A 56 6.23 -8.49 1.29
C ALA A 56 5.57 -8.77 -0.07
N ASP A 57 4.58 -9.67 -0.13
CA ASP A 57 3.91 -10.11 -1.36
C ASP A 57 2.74 -9.18 -1.74
N ILE A 58 2.86 -8.53 -2.90
CA ILE A 58 1.82 -7.66 -3.47
C ILE A 58 0.51 -8.42 -3.76
N SER A 59 0.59 -9.68 -4.17
CA SER A 59 -0.59 -10.50 -4.46
C SER A 59 -1.36 -10.78 -3.18
N TRP A 60 -0.65 -11.01 -2.08
CA TRP A 60 -1.27 -11.22 -0.78
C TRP A 60 -1.89 -9.94 -0.21
N PHE A 61 -1.22 -8.80 -0.42
CA PHE A 61 -1.79 -7.49 -0.13
C PHE A 61 -3.09 -7.25 -0.91
N MET A 62 -3.06 -7.41 -2.25
CA MET A 62 -4.21 -7.20 -3.12
C MET A 62 -5.36 -8.14 -2.78
N ARG A 63 -5.07 -9.41 -2.47
CA ARG A 63 -6.11 -10.36 -2.02
C ARG A 63 -6.80 -9.87 -0.76
N THR A 64 -6.04 -9.46 0.26
CA THR A 64 -6.61 -9.01 1.54
C THR A 64 -7.45 -7.74 1.38
N LEU A 65 -6.95 -6.78 0.60
CA LEU A 65 -7.64 -5.52 0.32
C LEU A 65 -8.94 -5.74 -0.46
N ASN A 66 -8.87 -6.50 -1.56
CA ASN A 66 -10.00 -6.72 -2.44
C ASN A 66 -11.10 -7.54 -1.77
N GLU A 67 -10.74 -8.52 -0.94
CA GLU A 67 -11.68 -9.36 -0.19
C GLU A 67 -12.48 -8.55 0.84
N ASP A 68 -11.81 -7.65 1.59
CA ASP A 68 -12.48 -6.79 2.56
C ASP A 68 -13.45 -5.79 1.90
N ILE A 69 -13.01 -5.13 0.82
CA ILE A 69 -13.85 -4.19 0.06
C ILE A 69 -15.07 -4.92 -0.54
N ALA A 70 -14.85 -6.07 -1.20
CA ALA A 70 -15.93 -6.82 -1.82
C ALA A 70 -17.00 -7.25 -0.80
N ARG A 71 -16.59 -7.67 0.40
CA ARG A 71 -17.53 -8.03 1.47
C ARG A 71 -18.34 -6.84 1.96
N LYS A 72 -17.68 -5.69 2.14
CA LYS A 72 -18.35 -4.46 2.61
C LYS A 72 -19.36 -3.96 1.59
N ALA A 73 -18.96 -3.88 0.32
CA ALA A 73 -19.84 -3.46 -0.77
C ALA A 73 -21.04 -4.41 -0.93
N ASN A 74 -20.81 -5.72 -0.99
CA ASN A 74 -21.92 -6.69 -1.09
C ASN A 74 -22.88 -6.59 0.10
N LYS A 75 -22.35 -6.36 1.31
CA LYS A 75 -23.18 -6.19 2.51
C LYS A 75 -23.98 -4.88 2.47
N GLU A 76 -23.39 -3.79 2.00
CA GLU A 76 -24.03 -2.49 1.84
C GLU A 76 -25.19 -2.56 0.83
N ASP A 77 -24.97 -3.26 -0.29
CA ASP A 77 -25.96 -3.42 -1.36
C ASP A 77 -26.94 -4.58 -1.12
N GLY A 78 -26.81 -5.31 -0.01
CA GLY A 78 -27.65 -6.48 0.31
C GLY A 78 -27.55 -7.61 -0.71
N CYS A 79 -26.46 -7.68 -1.48
CA CYS A 79 -26.28 -8.64 -2.56
C CYS A 79 -25.21 -9.70 -2.23
N THR A 80 -25.10 -10.71 -3.09
CA THR A 80 -24.07 -11.74 -3.00
C THR A 80 -23.43 -11.95 -4.36
N GLY A 81 -22.21 -12.50 -4.37
CA GLY A 81 -21.50 -12.81 -5.61
C GLY A 81 -20.20 -12.02 -5.77
N ARG A 82 -19.75 -11.95 -7.02
CA ARG A 82 -18.43 -11.45 -7.39
C ARG A 82 -18.44 -9.95 -7.58
N PHE A 83 -17.73 -9.22 -6.71
CA PHE A 83 -17.58 -7.77 -6.82
C PHE A 83 -16.56 -7.33 -7.88
N TRP A 84 -15.44 -8.04 -8.02
CA TRP A 84 -14.35 -7.67 -8.94
C TRP A 84 -14.35 -8.53 -10.22
N GLU A 85 -14.24 -7.92 -11.40
CA GLU A 85 -14.26 -8.61 -12.70
C GLU A 85 -13.10 -9.59 -12.95
N GLY A 86 -11.95 -9.41 -12.30
CA GLY A 86 -10.71 -10.09 -12.69
C GLY A 86 -9.62 -10.13 -11.63
N ARG A 87 -8.46 -10.66 -12.04
CA ARG A 87 -7.20 -10.53 -11.29
C ARG A 87 -6.66 -9.10 -11.45
N PHE A 88 -5.92 -8.62 -10.45
CA PHE A 88 -5.21 -7.35 -10.58
C PHE A 88 -4.09 -7.46 -11.61
N LYS A 89 -3.76 -6.33 -12.24
CA LYS A 89 -2.58 -6.19 -13.11
C LYS A 89 -1.52 -5.39 -12.36
N SER A 90 -0.26 -5.81 -12.48
CA SER A 90 0.89 -5.10 -11.89
C SER A 90 1.93 -4.89 -12.96
N GLN A 91 2.13 -3.64 -13.36
CA GLN A 91 3.08 -3.23 -14.39
C GLN A 91 4.19 -2.38 -13.76
N ALA A 92 5.45 -2.75 -14.03
CA ALA A 92 6.58 -1.91 -13.64
C ALA A 92 6.67 -0.69 -14.57
N LEU A 93 6.81 0.50 -13.99
CA LEU A 93 7.09 1.74 -14.70
C LEU A 93 8.59 2.00 -14.58
N LEU A 94 9.31 1.90 -15.71
CA LEU A 94 10.77 1.85 -15.72
C LEU A 94 11.43 3.19 -16.06
N ASP A 95 10.66 4.17 -16.54
CA ASP A 95 11.13 5.49 -16.91
C ASP A 95 10.17 6.59 -16.45
N GLU A 96 10.65 7.83 -16.52
CA GLU A 96 9.93 9.01 -16.06
C GLU A 96 8.71 9.33 -16.92
N ALA A 97 8.77 9.03 -18.22
CA ALA A 97 7.66 9.26 -19.13
C ALA A 97 6.48 8.34 -18.81
N ALA A 98 6.76 7.05 -18.56
CA ALA A 98 5.78 6.06 -18.13
C ALA A 98 5.20 6.41 -16.76
N LEU A 99 6.03 6.91 -15.83
CA LEU A 99 5.57 7.41 -14.54
C LEU A 99 4.66 8.63 -14.67
N ALA A 100 5.05 9.63 -15.47
CA ALA A 100 4.27 10.83 -15.72
C ALA A 100 2.92 10.49 -16.39
N ALA A 101 2.94 9.62 -17.40
CA ALA A 101 1.75 9.13 -18.07
C ALA A 101 0.80 8.40 -17.11
N CYS A 102 1.34 7.58 -16.20
CA CYS A 102 0.55 6.89 -15.19
C CYS A 102 -0.08 7.85 -14.18
N LEU A 103 0.67 8.85 -13.69
CA LEU A 103 0.14 9.88 -12.80
C LEU A 103 -1.00 10.65 -13.48
N ALA A 104 -0.77 11.15 -14.70
CA ALA A 104 -1.79 11.86 -15.48
C ALA A 104 -3.01 10.98 -15.75
N TYR A 105 -2.82 9.70 -16.09
CA TYR A 105 -3.92 8.77 -16.29
C TYR A 105 -4.80 8.66 -15.05
N VAL A 106 -4.20 8.46 -13.87
CA VAL A 106 -4.95 8.32 -12.61
C VAL A 106 -5.65 9.62 -12.25
N ASP A 107 -4.95 10.74 -12.35
CA ASP A 107 -5.45 12.06 -11.99
C ASP A 107 -6.60 12.53 -12.91
N LEU A 108 -6.59 12.10 -14.19
CA LEU A 108 -7.65 12.41 -15.16
C LEU A 108 -8.79 11.39 -15.19
N ASN A 109 -8.72 10.29 -14.43
CA ASN A 109 -9.76 9.27 -14.43
C ASN A 109 -11.14 9.81 -14.02
N PRO A 110 -11.27 10.67 -12.98
CA PRO A 110 -12.57 11.20 -12.59
C PRO A 110 -13.16 12.16 -13.64
N VAL A 111 -12.31 12.92 -14.32
CA VAL A 111 -12.73 13.75 -15.46
C VAL A 111 -13.22 12.88 -16.61
N ARG A 112 -12.47 11.83 -16.96
CA ARG A 112 -12.88 10.85 -17.99
C ARG A 112 -14.19 10.14 -17.64
N ALA A 113 -14.41 9.86 -16.37
CA ALA A 113 -15.65 9.26 -15.85
C ALA A 113 -16.80 10.28 -15.71
N LYS A 114 -16.60 11.56 -16.06
CA LYS A 114 -17.56 12.65 -15.91
C LYS A 114 -18.03 12.88 -14.46
N MET A 115 -17.17 12.55 -13.49
CA MET A 115 -17.41 12.81 -12.06
C MET A 115 -16.87 14.17 -11.61
N ALA A 116 -16.04 14.82 -12.42
CA ALA A 116 -15.50 16.16 -12.22
C ALA A 116 -15.24 16.82 -13.57
N GLU A 117 -15.32 18.15 -13.68
CA GLU A 117 -14.98 18.85 -14.92
C GLU A 117 -13.46 19.08 -15.03
N THR A 118 -12.80 19.27 -13.90
CA THR A 118 -11.37 19.55 -13.80
C THR A 118 -10.67 18.70 -12.73
N PRO A 119 -9.34 18.48 -12.82
CA PRO A 119 -8.57 17.81 -11.77
C PRO A 119 -8.69 18.46 -10.38
N GLU A 120 -8.88 19.78 -10.34
CA GLU A 120 -9.07 20.59 -9.14
C GLU A 120 -10.36 20.24 -8.38
N GLU A 121 -11.40 19.86 -9.12
CA GLU A 121 -12.71 19.50 -8.58
C GLU A 121 -12.80 18.02 -8.23
N SER A 122 -11.83 17.22 -8.64
CA SER A 122 -11.86 15.77 -8.43
C SER A 122 -11.60 15.38 -6.98
N ASP A 123 -12.68 15.18 -6.24
CA ASP A 123 -12.65 14.74 -4.85
C ASP A 123 -11.90 13.41 -4.68
N HIS A 124 -11.08 13.35 -3.63
CA HIS A 124 -10.28 12.17 -3.25
C HIS A 124 -9.12 11.78 -4.19
N THR A 125 -8.63 12.70 -5.04
CA THR A 125 -7.45 12.45 -5.87
C THR A 125 -6.15 13.03 -5.31
N SER A 126 -5.03 12.48 -5.79
CA SER A 126 -3.70 12.96 -5.42
C SER A 126 -3.40 14.34 -6.00
N ILE A 127 -3.87 14.61 -7.22
CA ILE A 127 -3.70 15.91 -7.89
C ILE A 127 -4.40 17.04 -7.16
N LYS A 128 -5.66 16.87 -6.75
CA LYS A 128 -6.39 17.91 -5.99
C LYS A 128 -5.61 18.33 -4.76
N LYS A 129 -5.15 17.35 -3.97
CA LYS A 129 -4.33 17.60 -2.78
C LYS A 129 -3.00 18.30 -3.09
N ARG A 130 -2.35 17.95 -4.21
CA ARG A 130 -1.12 18.63 -4.66
C ARG A 130 -1.41 20.08 -5.02
N ILE A 131 -2.47 20.35 -5.78
CA ILE A 131 -2.87 21.69 -6.20
C ILE A 131 -3.21 22.57 -4.99
N GLU A 132 -4.06 22.08 -4.08
CA GLU A 132 -4.43 22.81 -2.86
C GLU A 132 -3.21 23.18 -2.01
N THR A 133 -2.25 22.25 -1.88
CA THR A 133 -1.03 22.52 -1.11
C THR A 133 -0.06 23.43 -1.87
N ALA A 134 -0.03 23.36 -3.21
CA ALA A 134 0.78 24.23 -4.05
C ALA A 134 0.30 25.69 -4.00
N LYS A 135 -1.01 25.94 -3.85
CA LYS A 135 -1.57 27.29 -3.64
C LYS A 135 -0.97 28.01 -2.43
N VAL A 136 -0.46 27.28 -1.43
CA VAL A 136 0.24 27.82 -0.26
C VAL A 136 1.77 27.64 -0.33
N GLY A 137 2.31 27.38 -1.52
CA GLY A 137 3.75 27.25 -1.78
C GLY A 137 4.40 26.01 -1.17
N LYS A 138 3.63 24.94 -0.90
CA LYS A 138 4.09 23.74 -0.20
C LYS A 138 3.78 22.46 -0.98
N GLN A 139 4.40 21.36 -0.55
CA GLN A 139 4.06 20.02 -1.01
C GLN A 139 3.35 19.20 0.09
N PRO A 140 2.39 18.33 -0.26
CA PRO A 140 1.64 17.56 0.73
C PRO A 140 2.49 16.50 1.42
N LYS A 141 2.51 16.51 2.77
CA LYS A 141 3.30 15.56 3.59
C LYS A 141 2.89 14.09 3.44
N SER A 142 1.63 13.84 3.09
CA SER A 142 1.09 12.48 2.96
C SER A 142 1.40 11.83 1.61
N LEU A 143 1.89 12.60 0.62
CA LEU A 143 2.21 12.09 -0.70
C LEU A 143 3.73 12.09 -0.91
N MET A 144 4.18 11.30 -1.88
CA MET A 144 5.58 11.35 -2.29
C MET A 144 5.89 12.72 -2.89
N ARG A 145 6.91 13.41 -2.33
CA ARG A 145 7.35 14.73 -2.78
C ARG A 145 7.96 14.66 -4.18
N PHE A 146 7.76 15.71 -4.96
CA PHE A 146 8.57 16.03 -6.14
C PHE A 146 9.96 16.44 -5.66
N ALA A 147 10.93 15.58 -5.95
CA ALA A 147 12.32 15.69 -5.50
C ALA A 147 13.24 16.36 -6.54
N GLY A 148 12.78 16.49 -7.78
CA GLY A 148 13.54 17.09 -8.88
C GLY A 148 14.65 16.20 -9.44
N ASN A 149 15.60 16.88 -10.10
CA ASN A 149 16.64 16.36 -10.98
C ASN A 149 17.28 15.01 -10.56
N PRO A 150 17.16 13.95 -11.38
CA PRO A 150 17.83 12.66 -11.19
C PRO A 150 19.36 12.77 -11.35
N ARG A 151 20.06 13.20 -10.30
CA ARG A 151 21.53 13.04 -10.20
C ARG A 151 21.86 11.79 -9.38
N LYS A 152 23.11 11.32 -9.47
CA LYS A 152 23.63 10.09 -8.82
C LYS A 152 23.26 9.93 -7.34
N HIS A 153 22.90 11.02 -6.64
CA HIS A 153 22.38 10.99 -5.27
C HIS A 153 21.00 11.67 -5.17
N MET A 154 19.94 11.03 -5.69
CA MET A 154 18.57 11.55 -5.61
C MET A 154 17.98 11.34 -4.20
N PRO A 155 17.41 12.38 -3.55
CA PRO A 155 16.63 12.18 -2.34
C PRO A 155 15.35 11.41 -2.65
N LYS A 156 14.86 10.63 -1.69
CA LYS A 156 13.66 9.79 -1.87
C LYS A 156 12.44 10.66 -2.28
N GLY A 157 11.98 10.52 -3.52
CA GLY A 157 10.82 11.24 -4.05
C GLY A 157 10.54 10.89 -5.52
N LEU A 158 9.58 11.60 -6.11
CA LEU A 158 9.26 11.55 -7.54
C LEU A 158 10.29 12.38 -8.32
N PRO A 159 10.74 11.91 -9.50
CA PRO A 159 11.82 12.53 -10.29
C PRO A 159 11.36 13.77 -11.09
N PHE A 160 10.43 14.54 -10.54
CA PHE A 160 9.90 15.75 -11.17
C PHE A 160 10.21 16.96 -10.29
N GLU A 161 10.48 18.11 -10.91
CA GLU A 161 10.71 19.36 -10.19
C GLU A 161 9.38 19.95 -9.72
N PHE A 162 9.38 20.49 -8.50
CA PHE A 162 8.28 21.33 -8.02
C PHE A 162 8.59 22.76 -8.45
N LYS A 163 7.73 23.33 -9.30
CA LYS A 163 7.80 24.73 -9.75
C LYS A 163 6.90 25.60 -8.89
#